data_AF-A0A527X9X6-F1
#
_entry.id   AF-A0A527X9X6-F1
#
_cell.length_a   1.000
_cell.length_b   1.000
_cell.length_c   1.000
_cell.angle_alpha   90.00
_cell.angle_beta   90.00
_cell.angle_gamma   90.00
#
_symmetry.space_group_name_H-M   'P 1'
#
loop_
_entity.id
_entity.type
_entity.pdbx_description
1 polymer ?
#
loop_
_entity_poly.entity_id
_entity_poly.type
_entity_poly.pdbx_seq_one_letter_code
_entity_poly.pdbx_strand_id
1 'polypeptide(L)' 'LDIIEHDADKTVFEVECGKGTYVRSLARDMGRDLGCFGHIAELRRVEVEPFTPDDFVTVAELEAARFGG' A
#
# COMPACT_ATOMS: atom_id res chain seq x y z
N LEU A 1 -3.28 0.19 11.99
CA LEU A 1 -4.31 0.18 10.93
C LEU A 1 -5.12 1.42 11.18
N ASP A 2 -4.90 2.41 10.33
CA ASP A 2 -5.26 3.78 10.61
C ASP A 2 -6.00 4.33 9.40
N ILE A 3 -7.08 5.07 9.63
CA ILE A 3 -7.84 5.72 8.55
C ILE A 3 -7.15 7.05 8.25
N ILE A 4 -6.70 7.21 7.01
CA ILE A 4 -6.03 8.43 6.53
C ILE A 4 -7.03 9.39 5.89
N GLU A 5 -7.99 8.84 5.13
CA GLU A 5 -9.02 9.60 4.44
C GLU A 5 -10.30 8.76 4.33
N HIS A 6 -11.46 9.39 4.38
CA HIS A 6 -12.74 8.74 4.18
C HIS A 6 -13.70 9.70 3.46
N ASP A 7 -14.30 9.21 2.38
CA ASP A 7 -15.37 9.89 1.66
C ASP A 7 -16.53 8.92 1.37
N ALA A 8 -17.51 9.38 0.60
CA ALA A 8 -18.71 8.60 0.29
C ALA A 8 -18.43 7.33 -0.54
N ASP A 9 -17.35 7.32 -1.33
CA ASP A 9 -17.05 6.29 -2.32
C ASP A 9 -15.88 5.39 -1.87
N LYS A 10 -14.93 5.91 -1.07
CA LYS A 10 -13.71 5.19 -0.66
C LYS A 10 -13.23 5.55 0.74
N THR A 11 -12.42 4.65 1.30
CA THR A 11 -11.67 4.87 2.55
C THR A 11 -10.22 4.48 2.31
N VAL A 12 -9.29 5.34 2.69
CA VAL A 12 -7.85 5.11 2.60
C VAL A 12 -7.34 4.66 3.96
N PHE A 13 -6.67 3.53 3.99
CA PHE A 13 -6.07 2.95 5.20
C PHE A 13 -4.56 2.90 5.09
N GLU A 14 -3.88 3.22 6.18
CA GLU A 14 -2.49 2.87 6.40
C GLU A 14 -2.41 1.61 7.27
N VAL A 15 -1.57 0.65 6.86
CA VAL A 15 -1.45 -0.64 7.54
C VAL A 15 0.00 -1.06 7.65
N GLU A 16 0.44 -1.32 8.88
CA GLU A 16 1.65 -2.09 9.16
C GLU A 16 1.26 -3.56 9.31
N CYS A 17 1.95 -4.44 8.59
CA CYS A 17 1.63 -5.87 8.61
C CYS A 17 2.86 -6.74 8.38
N GLY A 18 2.87 -7.92 9.01
CA GLY A 18 3.92 -8.91 8.82
C GLY A 18 3.88 -9.62 7.46
N LYS A 19 4.93 -10.41 7.19
CA LYS A 19 5.05 -11.22 5.97
C LYS A 19 3.82 -12.11 5.75
N GLY A 20 3.41 -12.26 4.49
CA GLY A 20 2.29 -13.12 4.11
C GLY A 20 0.89 -12.51 4.29
N THR A 21 0.80 -11.28 4.81
CA THR A 21 -0.47 -10.55 4.88
C THR A 21 -1.01 -10.28 3.48
N TYR A 22 -2.25 -10.69 3.23
CA TYR A 22 -2.92 -10.46 1.95
C TYR A 22 -3.90 -9.30 2.07
N VAL A 23 -3.43 -8.08 1.80
CA VAL A 23 -4.19 -6.83 1.95
C VAL A 23 -5.52 -6.84 1.17
N ARG A 24 -5.57 -7.56 0.04
CA ARG A 24 -6.83 -7.76 -0.72
C ARG A 24 -7.88 -8.56 0.03
N SER A 25 -7.47 -9.55 0.83
CA SER A 25 -8.40 -10.29 1.70
C SER A 25 -8.89 -9.38 2.82
N LEU A 26 -8.02 -8.55 3.40
CA LEU A 26 -8.41 -7.59 4.43
C LEU A 26 -9.56 -6.68 3.97
N ALA A 27 -9.48 -6.08 2.79
CA ALA A 27 -10.58 -5.26 2.25
C ALA A 27 -11.88 -6.06 2.01
N ARG A 28 -11.77 -7.29 1.49
CA ARG A 28 -12.94 -8.17 1.30
C ARG A 28 -13.61 -8.49 2.62
N ASP A 29 -12.82 -8.85 3.62
CA ASP A 29 -13.30 -9.34 4.91
C ASP A 29 -13.89 -8.17 5.72
N MET A 30 -13.26 -6.99 5.70
CA MET A 30 -13.83 -5.74 6.27
C MET A 30 -15.17 -5.38 5.63
N GLY A 31 -15.29 -5.49 4.30
CA GLY A 31 -16.56 -5.27 3.62
C GLY A 31 -17.67 -6.20 4.13
N ARG A 32 -17.36 -7.51 4.26
CA ARG A 32 -18.30 -8.50 4.81
C ARG A 32 -18.74 -8.18 6.22
N ASP A 33 -17.79 -7.82 7.09
CA ASP A 33 -18.06 -7.50 8.50
C ASP A 33 -18.94 -6.25 8.65
N LEU A 34 -18.82 -5.30 7.72
CA LEU A 34 -19.66 -4.09 7.66
C LEU A 34 -21.02 -4.32 6.97
N GLY A 35 -21.32 -5.55 6.53
CA GLY A 35 -22.57 -5.86 5.83
C GLY A 35 -22.61 -5.38 4.37
N CYS A 36 -21.46 -5.04 3.78
CA CYS A 36 -21.32 -4.64 2.39
C CYS A 36 -20.29 -5.51 1.65
N PHE A 37 -19.74 -4.99 0.55
CA PHE A 37 -18.60 -5.59 -0.15
C PHE A 37 -17.45 -4.59 -0.17
N GLY A 38 -16.21 -5.09 -0.12
CA GLY A 38 -15.01 -4.28 -0.18
C GLY A 38 -14.00 -4.88 -1.15
N HIS A 39 -13.30 -4.02 -1.87
CA HIS A 39 -12.16 -4.40 -2.69
C HIS A 39 -11.09 -3.30 -2.61
N ILE A 40 -9.86 -3.67 -2.93
CA ILE A 40 -8.75 -2.72 -3.02
C ILE A 40 -8.85 -1.99 -4.36
N ALA A 41 -9.09 -0.68 -4.33
CA ALA A 41 -9.05 0.17 -5.52
C ALA A 41 -7.61 0.60 -5.87
N GLU A 42 -6.80 0.89 -4.86
CA GLU A 42 -5.39 1.24 -4.99
C GLU A 42 -4.59 0.63 -3.84
N LEU A 43 -3.35 0.19 -4.12
CA LEU A 43 -2.43 -0.32 -3.11
C LEU A 43 -1.03 0.20 -3.39
N ARG A 44 -0.50 0.96 -2.44
CA ARG A 44 0.89 1.41 -2.46
C ARG A 44 1.61 0.88 -1.23
N ARG A 45 2.75 0.22 -1.45
CA ARG A 45 3.67 -0.16 -0.39
C ARG A 45 4.66 0.98 -0.17
N VAL A 46 4.65 1.56 1.02
CA VAL A 46 5.49 2.70 1.38
C VAL A 46 6.76 2.31 2.11
N GLU A 47 6.82 1.10 2.67
CA GLU A 47 7.95 0.62 3.46
C GLU A 47 8.07 -0.91 3.37
N VAL A 48 9.32 -1.41 3.40
CA VAL A 48 9.66 -2.83 3.63
C VAL A 48 10.99 -2.87 4.35
N GLU A 49 11.01 -3.18 5.64
CA GLU A 49 12.23 -3.29 6.44
C GLU A 49 13.36 -4.07 5.70
N PRO A 50 14.58 -3.50 5.55
CA PRO A 50 15.07 -2.24 6.13
C PRO A 50 14.89 -0.98 5.27
N PHE A 51 14.13 -1.06 4.18
CA PHE A 51 13.94 0.03 3.22
C PHE A 51 12.77 0.93 3.58
N THR A 52 13.06 2.22 3.62
CA THR A 52 12.15 3.33 3.89
C THR A 52 11.83 4.10 2.59
N PRO A 53 10.86 5.03 2.59
CA PRO A 53 10.62 5.90 1.44
C PRO A 53 11.85 6.66 0.94
N ASP A 54 12.80 6.99 1.81
CA ASP A 54 14.03 7.71 1.45
C ASP A 54 15.00 6.83 0.64
N ASP A 55 14.86 5.51 0.72
CA ASP A 55 15.64 4.54 -0.07
C ASP A 55 15.03 4.30 -1.47
N PHE A 56 13.82 4.79 -1.74
CA PHE A 56 13.10 4.47 -2.97
C PHE A 56 13.63 5.30 -4.13
N VAL A 57 14.12 4.62 -5.15
CA VAL A 57 14.51 5.21 -6.43
C VAL A 57 13.55 4.80 -7.53
N THR A 58 13.29 5.74 -8.43
CA THR A 58 12.57 5.48 -9.68
C THR A 58 13.44 4.70 -10.65
N VAL A 59 12.82 4.06 -11.64
CA VAL A 59 13.54 3.37 -12.72
C VAL A 59 14.44 4.34 -13.50
N ALA A 60 14.01 5.59 -13.70
CA ALA A 60 14.79 6.60 -14.40
C ALA A 60 16.07 6.99 -13.66
N GLU A 61 16.01 7.14 -12.33
CA GLU A 61 17.19 7.40 -11.49
C GLU A 61 18.17 6.22 -11.53
N LEU A 62 17.64 4.99 -11.50
CA LEU A 62 18.45 3.78 -11.61
C LEU A 62 19.13 3.67 -12.98
N GLU A 63 18.44 4.00 -14.07
CA GLU A 63 19.00 4.02 -15.43
C GLU A 63 20.09 5.09 -15.56
N ALA A 64 19.86 6.29 -15.05
CA ALA A 64 20.85 7.37 -15.05
C ALA A 64 22.15 6.97 -14.31
N ALA A 65 22.03 6.29 -13.16
CA ALA A 65 23.17 5.80 -12.40
C ALA A 65 23.97 4.71 -13.13
N ARG A 66 23.32 3.88 -13.96
CA ARG A 66 23.97 2.79 -14.71
C ARG A 66 24.86 3.30 -15.86
N PHE A 67 24.55 4.45 -16.45
CA PHE A 67 25.25 4.99 -17.62
C PHE A 67 26.07 6.27 -17.32
N GLY A 68 26.03 6.76 -16.07
CA GLY A 68 26.74 7.96 -15.61
C GLY A 68 28.17 7.72 -15.10
N GLY A 69 28.87 6.71 -15.61
CA GLY A 69 30.27 6.38 -15.26
C GLY A 69 31.21 6.50 -16.45
#